data_AF-A0A357JID4-F1
#
_entry.id   AF-A0A357JID4-F1
#
_cell.length_a   1.000
_cell.length_b   1.000
_cell.length_c   1.000
_cell.angle_alpha   90.00
_cell.angle_beta   90.00
_cell.angle_gamma   90.00
#
_symmetry.space_group_name_H-M   'P 1'
#
loop_
_entity.id
_entity.type
_entity.pdbx_description
1 polymer ?
#
loop_
_entity_poly.entity_id
_entity_poly.type
_entity_poly.pdbx_seq_one_letter_code
_entity_poly.pdbx_strand_id
1 'polypeptide(L)'
;MFHNIKNITKVKNGQLTKCETCNVYHLIFNNILLEFLPDEFENFKQYIMQIEINLWESKKNKINMTRKIPIPTMQENLVLMFDKQEIEELKVLLFSKCTKEYELIRLEAIDYCFLLN
;
A
#
# COMPACT_ATOMS: atom_id res chain seq x y z
N MET A 1 -8.11 -22.85 -12.41
CA MET A 1 -9.43 -22.25 -12.08
C MET A 1 -9.26 -20.74 -12.14
N PHE A 2 -10.09 -20.04 -12.91
CA PHE A 2 -9.99 -18.58 -13.03
C PHE A 2 -10.64 -17.94 -11.80
N HIS A 3 -9.81 -17.39 -10.91
CA HIS A 3 -10.29 -16.59 -9.80
C HIS A 3 -10.70 -15.21 -10.31
N ASN A 4 -11.95 -14.80 -10.07
CA ASN A 4 -12.40 -13.46 -10.49
C ASN A 4 -11.77 -12.42 -9.55
N ILE A 5 -10.81 -11.65 -10.06
CA ILE A 5 -10.07 -10.64 -9.28
C ILE A 5 -10.59 -9.27 -9.67
N LYS A 6 -11.17 -8.57 -8.69
CA LYS A 6 -11.64 -7.19 -8.83
C LYS A 6 -10.60 -6.23 -8.27
N ASN A 7 -10.18 -5.26 -9.06
CA ASN A 7 -9.35 -4.16 -8.56
C ASN A 7 -10.22 -3.20 -7.71
N ILE A 8 -9.75 -2.87 -6.51
CA ILE A 8 -10.43 -1.93 -5.60
C ILE A 8 -9.80 -0.54 -5.73
N THR A 9 -8.47 -0.47 -5.61
CA THR A 9 -7.72 0.79 -5.67
C THR A 9 -6.32 0.50 -6.19
N LYS A 10 -5.73 1.49 -6.86
CA LYS A 10 -4.36 1.43 -7.37
C LYS A 10 -3.69 2.78 -7.16
N VAL A 11 -2.43 2.74 -6.73
CA VAL A 11 -1.53 3.89 -6.64
C VAL A 11 -0.26 3.55 -7.42
N LYS A 12 0.69 4.50 -7.50
CA LYS A 12 1.95 4.30 -8.23
C LYS A 12 2.70 3.05 -7.76
N ASN A 13 2.81 2.86 -6.45
CA ASN A 13 3.63 1.82 -5.85
C ASN A 13 2.85 0.59 -5.37
N GLY A 14 1.55 0.49 -5.69
CA GLY A 14 0.80 -0.69 -5.29
C GLY A 14 -0.65 -0.72 -5.73
N GLN A 15 -1.31 -1.82 -5.42
CA GLN A 15 -2.68 -2.09 -5.74
C GLN A 15 -3.35 -2.96 -4.68
N LEU A 16 -4.63 -2.70 -4.47
CA LEU A 16 -5.51 -3.51 -3.66
C LEU A 16 -6.53 -4.19 -4.56
N THR A 17 -6.60 -5.50 -4.49
CA THR A 17 -7.58 -6.31 -5.23
C THR A 17 -8.34 -7.22 -4.28
N LYS A 18 -9.52 -7.67 -4.73
CA LYS A 18 -10.32 -8.68 -4.05
C LYS A 18 -10.60 -9.83 -4.99
N CYS A 19 -10.27 -11.04 -4.57
CA CYS A 19 -10.76 -12.24 -5.22
C CYS A 19 -12.22 -12.45 -4.80
N GLU A 20 -13.15 -12.35 -5.74
CA GLU A 20 -14.58 -12.52 -5.46
C GLU A 20 -14.94 -13.99 -5.21
N THR A 21 -14.17 -14.92 -5.76
CA THR A 21 -14.39 -16.37 -5.59
C THR A 21 -13.91 -16.86 -4.22
N CYS A 22 -12.75 -16.39 -3.77
CA CYS A 22 -12.12 -16.83 -2.52
C CYS A 22 -12.40 -15.88 -1.35
N ASN A 23 -12.96 -14.69 -1.62
CA ASN A 23 -13.20 -13.62 -0.65
C ASN A 23 -11.93 -13.16 0.09
N VAL A 24 -10.78 -13.26 -0.58
CA VAL A 24 -9.46 -12.82 -0.08
C VAL A 24 -9.11 -11.46 -0.68
N TYR A 25 -8.55 -10.58 0.15
CA TYR A 25 -7.96 -9.32 -0.28
C TYR A 25 -6.48 -9.52 -0.55
N HIS A 26 -6.01 -9.06 -1.70
CA HIS A 26 -4.58 -9.05 -2.04
C HIS A 26 -4.10 -7.61 -2.09
N LEU A 27 -3.16 -7.26 -1.21
CA LEU A 27 -2.47 -5.98 -1.19
C LEU A 27 -1.05 -6.21 -1.70
N ILE A 28 -0.77 -5.69 -2.90
CA ILE A 28 0.58 -5.63 -3.45
C ILE A 28 1.07 -4.20 -3.28
N PHE A 29 2.16 -4.01 -2.56
CA PHE A 29 2.72 -2.68 -2.32
C PHE A 29 4.24 -2.77 -2.29
N ASN A 30 4.94 -2.00 -3.12
CA ASN A 30 6.37 -2.14 -3.36
C ASN A 30 6.77 -3.60 -3.66
N ASN A 31 7.51 -4.22 -2.73
CA ASN A 31 8.03 -5.59 -2.79
C ASN A 31 7.28 -6.55 -1.85
N ILE A 32 6.14 -6.15 -1.28
CA ILE A 32 5.33 -6.99 -0.38
C ILE A 32 4.01 -7.38 -1.03
N LEU A 33 3.62 -8.63 -0.81
CA LEU A 33 2.27 -9.15 -1.04
C LEU A 33 1.70 -9.58 0.31
N LEU A 34 0.56 -9.01 0.68
CA LEU A 34 -0.20 -9.41 1.85
C LEU A 34 -1.56 -9.94 1.39
N GLU A 35 -1.94 -11.09 1.92
CA GLU A 35 -3.23 -11.71 1.68
C GLU A 35 -4.03 -11.73 2.98
N PHE A 36 -5.28 -11.31 2.90
CA PHE A 36 -6.12 -11.15 4.07
C PHE A 36 -7.49 -11.78 3.86
N LEU A 37 -7.97 -12.49 4.87
CA LEU A 37 -9.40 -12.72 5.07
C LEU A 37 -10.10 -11.39 5.42
N PRO A 38 -11.43 -11.28 5.26
CA PRO A 38 -12.14 -10.03 5.50
C PRO A 38 -11.90 -9.41 6.88
N ASP A 39 -11.89 -10.23 7.94
CA ASP A 39 -11.68 -9.75 9.31
C ASP A 39 -10.24 -9.30 9.54
N GLU A 40 -9.27 -10.03 8.97
CA GLU A 40 -7.84 -9.67 9.01
C GLU A 40 -7.59 -8.35 8.28
N PHE A 41 -8.27 -8.15 7.14
CA PHE A 41 -8.16 -6.93 6.34
C PHE A 41 -8.71 -5.72 7.11
N GLU A 42 -9.86 -5.86 7.79
CA GLU A 42 -10.41 -4.76 8.59
C GLU A 42 -9.53 -4.46 9.81
N ASN A 43 -9.00 -5.47 10.50
CA ASN A 43 -8.03 -5.29 11.57
C ASN A 43 -6.76 -4.56 11.09
N PHE A 44 -6.24 -4.96 9.93
CA PHE A 44 -5.09 -4.30 9.31
C PHE A 44 -5.38 -2.84 8.99
N LYS A 45 -6.56 -2.53 8.44
CA LYS A 45 -6.99 -1.14 8.23
C LYS A 45 -6.99 -0.35 9.53
N GLN A 46 -7.67 -0.83 10.56
CA GLN A 46 -7.72 -0.13 11.85
C GLN A 46 -6.32 0.14 12.41
N TYR A 47 -5.40 -0.82 12.30
CA TYR A 47 -4.00 -0.64 12.67
C TYR A 47 -3.31 0.48 11.88
N ILE A 48 -3.39 0.48 10.55
CA ILE A 48 -2.77 1.52 9.71
C ILE A 48 -3.37 2.90 9.98
N MET A 49 -4.67 2.98 10.28
CA MET A 49 -5.35 4.24 10.61
C MET A 49 -4.79 4.87 11.90
N GLN A 50 -4.42 4.05 12.89
CA GLN A 50 -3.87 4.48 14.17
C GLN A 50 -2.40 4.91 14.09
N ILE A 51 -1.71 4.69 12.96
CA ILE A 51 -0.33 5.15 12.76
C ILE A 51 -0.33 6.68 12.62
N GLU A 52 0.00 7.36 13.73
CA GLU A 52 0.20 8.81 13.79
C GLU A 52 1.59 9.20 13.28
N ILE A 53 1.66 9.52 11.98
CA ILE A 53 2.89 9.92 11.28
C ILE A 53 3.54 11.15 11.93
N ASN A 54 2.73 12.12 12.38
CA ASN A 54 3.22 13.40 12.91
C ASN A 54 3.98 13.25 14.23
N LEU A 55 3.61 12.28 15.08
CA LEU A 55 4.36 11.98 16.30
C LEU A 55 5.75 11.42 15.98
N TRP A 56 5.88 10.65 14.90
CA TRP A 56 7.17 10.12 14.44
C TRP A 56 8.13 11.20 13.93
N GLU A 57 7.61 12.31 13.39
CA GLU A 57 8.43 13.45 12.94
C GLU A 57 8.90 14.34 14.10
N SER A 58 8.09 14.47 15.16
CA SER A 58 8.34 15.39 16.27
C SER A 58 9.62 15.10 17.07
N LYS A 59 10.09 13.84 17.08
CA LYS A 59 11.35 13.45 17.74
C LYS A 59 12.59 13.93 16.97
N LYS A 60 12.71 15.20 16.56
CA LYS A 60 13.82 15.71 15.72
C LYS A 60 15.20 15.30 16.27
N ASN A 61 15.85 14.33 15.62
CA ASN A 61 17.29 14.15 15.72
C ASN A 61 17.90 14.87 14.50
N LYS A 62 19.05 15.53 14.69
CA LYS A 62 19.75 16.40 13.71
C LYS A 62 20.31 15.66 12.48
N ILE A 63 19.71 14.54 12.08
CA ILE A 63 20.20 13.67 11.01
C ILE A 63 19.18 13.68 9.88
N ASN A 64 19.62 14.10 8.69
CA ASN A 64 18.84 14.14 7.44
C ASN A 64 18.55 12.74 6.87
N MET A 65 18.09 11.80 7.69
CA MET A 65 17.63 10.49 7.23
C MET A 65 16.10 10.47 7.21
N THR A 66 15.53 10.04 6.08
CA THR A 66 14.11 9.69 5.97
C THR A 66 13.79 8.61 7.01
N ARG A 67 12.93 8.94 7.97
CA ARG A 67 12.55 7.98 9.01
C ARG A 67 11.72 6.88 8.39
N LYS A 68 12.15 5.64 8.62
CA LYS A 68 11.33 4.46 8.40
C LYS A 68 10.50 4.17 9.66
N ILE A 69 9.22 3.93 9.45
CA ILE A 69 8.17 3.56 10.38
C ILE A 69 8.11 2.03 10.36
N PRO A 70 8.50 1.36 11.45
CA PRO A 70 8.42 -0.08 11.54
C PRO A 70 6.98 -0.54 11.79
N ILE A 71 6.50 -1.48 10.98
CA ILE A 71 5.31 -2.27 11.27
C ILE A 71 5.79 -3.67 11.65
N PRO A 72 5.71 -4.05 12.95
CA PRO A 72 6.12 -5.37 13.39
C PRO A 72 5.20 -6.43 12.79
N THR A 73 5.78 -7.57 12.43
CA THR A 73 5.02 -8.76 12.06
C THR A 73 5.05 -9.76 13.22
N MET A 74 4.24 -10.81 13.14
CA MET A 74 4.31 -11.93 14.10
C MET A 74 5.57 -12.79 13.91
N GLN A 75 6.30 -12.61 12.80
CA GLN A 75 7.53 -13.32 12.53
C GLN A 75 8.70 -12.53 13.11
N GLU A 76 9.43 -13.13 14.06
CA GLU A 76 10.44 -12.45 14.88
C GLU A 76 11.55 -11.76 14.06
N ASN A 77 11.90 -12.31 12.90
CA ASN A 77 12.94 -11.79 12.03
C ASN A 77 12.41 -10.97 10.84
N LEU A 78 11.14 -10.54 10.86
CA LEU A 78 10.54 -9.73 9.80
C LEU A 78 9.83 -8.49 10.39
N VAL A 79 10.29 -7.32 9.96
CA VAL A 79 9.67 -6.03 10.23
C VAL A 79 9.51 -5.31 8.90
N LEU A 80 8.33 -4.78 8.64
CA LEU A 80 8.08 -3.99 7.45
C LEU A 80 8.47 -2.54 7.73
N MET A 81 9.23 -1.92 6.82
CA MET A 81 9.84 -0.60 7.04
C MET A 81 9.33 0.37 5.99
N PHE A 82 8.51 1.34 6.40
CA PHE A 82 7.87 2.29 5.48
C PHE A 82 8.30 3.71 5.79
N ASP A 83 8.57 4.55 4.81
CA ASP A 83 8.64 5.99 5.06
C ASP A 83 7.24 6.62 5.10
N LYS A 84 7.23 7.93 5.36
CA LYS A 84 6.00 8.72 5.44
C LYS A 84 5.17 8.62 4.16
N GLN A 85 5.80 8.75 3.00
CA GLN A 85 5.08 8.72 1.73
C GLN A 85 4.47 7.33 1.52
N GLU A 86 5.22 6.29 1.84
CA GLU A 86 4.73 4.91 1.78
C GLU A 86 3.51 4.66 2.68
N ILE A 87 3.49 5.20 3.92
CA ILE A 87 2.31 5.08 4.78
C ILE A 87 1.11 5.87 4.25
N GLU A 88 1.31 7.07 3.68
CA GLU A 88 0.21 7.84 3.09
C GLU A 88 -0.37 7.13 1.86
N GLU A 89 0.47 6.61 0.97
CA GLU A 89 0.03 5.81 -0.18
C GLU A 89 -0.70 4.53 0.26
N LEU A 90 -0.22 3.88 1.32
CA LEU A 90 -0.90 2.74 1.93
C LEU A 90 -2.27 3.13 2.49
N LYS A 91 -2.41 4.29 3.14
CA LYS A 91 -3.71 4.81 3.58
C LYS A 91 -4.64 5.07 2.39
N VAL A 92 -4.14 5.64 1.29
CA VAL A 92 -4.91 5.82 0.06
C VAL A 92 -5.40 4.48 -0.47
N LEU A 93 -4.55 3.45 -0.53
CA LEU A 93 -4.95 2.11 -0.98
C LEU A 93 -6.04 1.48 -0.11
N LEU A 94 -5.99 1.70 1.20
CA LEU A 94 -6.87 1.04 2.18
C LEU A 94 -8.21 1.76 2.41
N PHE A 95 -8.23 3.10 2.25
CA PHE A 95 -9.36 3.93 2.68
C PHE A 95 -9.98 4.76 1.57
N SER A 96 -9.32 4.93 0.42
CA SER A 96 -9.94 5.65 -0.69
C SER A 96 -11.18 4.91 -1.15
N LYS A 97 -12.33 5.58 -1.07
CA LYS A 97 -13.45 5.23 -1.93
C LYS A 97 -12.94 5.43 -3.35
N CYS A 98 -13.22 4.49 -4.25
CA CYS A 98 -12.85 4.59 -5.66
C CYS A 98 -13.50 5.85 -6.29
N THR A 99 -12.95 7.03 -6.03
CA THR A 99 -13.24 8.25 -6.75
C THR A 99 -12.44 8.12 -8.03
N LYS A 100 -13.15 8.05 -9.16
CA LYS A 100 -12.53 8.17 -10.48
C LYS A 100 -12.06 9.63 -10.67
N GLU A 101 -11.14 10.09 -9.83
CA GLU A 101 -10.39 11.30 -10.11
C GLU A 101 -9.14 10.85 -10.84
N TYR A 102 -9.14 11.10 -12.14
CA TYR A 102 -7.99 10.86 -13.00
C TYR A 102 -6.86 11.77 -12.52
N GLU A 103 -5.89 11.23 -11.79
CA GLU A 103 -4.63 11.93 -11.55
C GLU A 103 -3.95 12.14 -12.90
N LEU A 104 -3.50 13.38 -13.16
CA LEU A 104 -2.69 13.73 -14.32
C LEU A 104 -1.35 12.99 -14.22
N ILE A 105 -1.24 11.87 -14.93
CA ILE A 105 0.00 11.10 -15.03
C ILE A 105 0.97 11.90 -15.90
N ARG A 106 2.19 12.12 -15.39
CA ARG A 106 3.24 12.74 -16.20
C ARG A 106 3.71 11.75 -17.27
N LEU A 107 4.05 12.26 -18.44
CA LEU A 107 4.51 11.46 -19.59
C LEU A 107 5.64 10.49 -19.22
N GLU A 108 6.50 10.87 -18.29
CA GLU A 108 7.66 10.06 -17.88
C GLU A 108 7.30 8.83 -17.03
N ALA A 109 6.07 8.75 -16.50
CA ALA A 109 5.58 7.60 -15.73
C ALA A 109 4.90 6.54 -16.59
N ILE A 110 4.78 6.78 -17.89
CA ILE A 110 4.22 5.83 -18.85
C ILE A 110 5.39 4.98 -19.38
N ASP A 111 5.36 3.69 -19.06
CA ASP A 111 6.36 2.74 -19.56
C ASP A 111 5.98 2.33 -20.99
N TYR A 112 6.59 3.01 -21.98
CA TYR A 112 6.36 2.72 -23.39
C TYR A 112 7.13 1.46 -23.78
N CYS A 113 6.42 0.34 -23.99
CA CYS A 113 6.98 -0.76 -24.77
C CYS A 113 7.08 -0.32 -26.23
N PHE A 114 8.26 0.16 -26.64
CA PHE A 114 8.53 0.43 -28.04
C PHE A 114 8.52 -0.88 -28.83
N LEU A 115 7.44 -1.10 -29.58
CA LEU A 115 7.42 -2.13 -30.62
C LEU A 115 8.23 -1.59 -31.80
N LEU A 116 9.48 -2.04 -31.90
CA LEU A 116 10.30 -1.83 -33.09
C LEU A 116 9.79 -2.77 -34.19
N ASN A 117 9.27 -2.20 -35.27
CA ASN A 117 8.97 -2.91 -36.53
C ASN A 117 10.25 -3.16 -37.33
#